data_AF-A0A432QUX4-F1
#
_entry.id   AF-A0A432QUX4-F1
#
_cell.length_a   1.000
_cell.length_b   1.000
_cell.length_c   1.000
_cell.angle_alpha   90.00
_cell.angle_beta   90.00
_cell.angle_gamma   90.00
#
_symmetry.space_group_name_H-M   'P 1'
#
loop_
_entity.id
_entity.type
_entity.pdbx_description
1 polymer ?
#
loop_
_entity_poly.entity_id
_entity_poly.type
_entity_poly.pdbx_seq_one_letter_code
_entity_poly.pdbx_strand_id
1 'polypeptide(L)'
;MKVGKEKETVVIRPVRFTDPDGVTYFITAGGTVFLELDTLQNPKTKKKEREQKRKQRKIAHYDFYTKTLRKQEKGFHGLFQKSVAFGFPWHLCKFLHSEPGYGLETLEVVYQGKTYRVDAETFFREGFFLHFKAKGIELRRFLEITKWETI
;
A
#
# COMPACT_ATOMS: atom_id res chain seq x y z
N MET A 1 28.81 -30.91 -8.72
CA MET A 1 28.76 -30.03 -7.53
C MET A 1 27.35 -29.45 -7.44
N LYS A 2 26.62 -29.70 -6.35
CA LYS A 2 25.27 -29.14 -6.13
C LYS A 2 25.43 -27.81 -5.42
N VAL A 3 25.13 -26.72 -6.10
CA VAL A 3 25.07 -25.38 -5.51
C VAL A 3 23.89 -25.38 -4.54
N GLY A 4 24.17 -25.40 -3.24
CA GLY A 4 23.16 -25.28 -2.21
C GLY A 4 22.49 -23.91 -2.35
N LYS A 5 21.18 -23.88 -2.62
CA LYS A 5 20.38 -22.66 -2.44
C LYS A 5 20.50 -22.27 -0.97
N GLU A 6 21.24 -21.19 -0.68
CA GLU A 6 21.16 -20.54 0.61
C GLU A 6 19.68 -20.23 0.87
N LYS A 7 19.16 -20.78 1.97
CA LYS A 7 17.82 -20.45 2.44
C LYS A 7 17.92 -19.05 3.01
N GLU A 8 17.58 -18.06 2.19
CA GLU A 8 17.47 -16.68 2.62
C GLU A 8 16.43 -16.61 3.75
N THR A 9 16.88 -16.34 4.97
CA THR A 9 16.01 -16.19 6.13
C THR A 9 15.34 -14.83 6.08
N VAL A 10 14.07 -14.82 5.66
CA VAL A 10 13.25 -13.61 5.62
C VAL A 10 12.62 -13.36 6.99
N VAL A 11 12.91 -12.19 7.57
CA VAL A 11 12.33 -11.79 8.85
C VAL A 11 10.93 -11.24 8.64
N ILE A 12 9.91 -12.05 8.95
CA ILE A 12 8.50 -11.62 8.90
C ILE A 12 8.21 -10.79 10.15
N ARG A 13 8.03 -9.48 9.97
CA ARG A 13 7.67 -8.56 11.05
C ARG A 13 6.28 -7.98 10.78
N PRO A 14 5.25 -8.37 11.55
CA PRO A 14 4.02 -7.60 11.59
C PRO A 14 4.31 -6.19 12.10
N VAL A 15 3.66 -5.18 11.52
CA VAL A 15 3.79 -3.79 11.97
C VAL A 15 2.44 -3.11 12.04
N ARG A 16 2.30 -2.24 13.03
CA ARG A 16 1.26 -1.21 13.08
C ARG A 16 1.95 0.13 13.25
N PHE A 17 1.64 1.10 12.40
CA PHE A 17 2.16 2.46 12.53
C PHE A 17 1.13 3.48 12.08
N THR A 18 1.21 4.69 12.64
CA THR A 18 0.37 5.84 12.28
C THR A 18 1.24 6.87 11.58
N ASP A 19 0.82 7.34 10.42
CA ASP A 19 1.54 8.36 9.67
C ASP A 19 1.27 9.78 10.23
N PRO A 20 2.05 10.80 9.80
CA PRO A 20 1.87 12.18 10.26
C PRO A 20 0.49 12.79 9.98
N ASP A 21 -0.25 12.23 9.02
CA ASP A 21 -1.61 12.68 8.67
C ASP A 21 -2.68 12.01 9.54
N GLY A 22 -2.28 11.16 10.50
CA GLY A 22 -3.14 10.44 11.42
C GLY A 22 -3.66 9.10 10.87
N VAL A 23 -3.16 8.65 9.72
CA VAL A 23 -3.63 7.42 9.06
C VAL A 23 -2.86 6.23 9.61
N THR A 24 -3.57 5.21 10.08
CA THR A 24 -2.95 4.00 10.67
C THR A 24 -2.95 2.83 9.69
N TYR A 25 -1.78 2.22 9.52
CA TYR A 25 -1.58 1.02 8.70
C TYR A 25 -1.23 -0.18 9.57
N PHE A 26 -1.59 -1.37 9.09
CA PHE A 26 -1.27 -2.64 9.70
C PHE A 26 -0.85 -3.66 8.64
N ILE A 27 0.27 -4.36 8.86
CA ILE A 27 0.76 -5.44 8.01
C ILE A 27 0.78 -6.73 8.82
N THR A 28 0.05 -7.75 8.38
CA THR A 28 0.05 -9.05 9.05
C THR A 28 1.34 -9.83 8.78
N ALA A 29 1.59 -10.88 9.58
CA ALA A 29 2.66 -11.85 9.28
C ALA A 29 2.50 -12.48 7.88
N GLY A 30 1.26 -12.68 7.43
CA GLY A 30 0.95 -13.13 6.07
C GLY A 30 0.97 -12.02 5.01
N GLY A 31 1.58 -10.87 5.29
CA GLY A 31 1.80 -9.79 4.32
C GLY A 31 0.55 -8.98 3.96
N THR A 32 -0.61 -9.26 4.54
CA THR A 32 -1.82 -8.48 4.19
C THR A 32 -1.75 -7.10 4.82
N VAL A 33 -1.91 -6.07 3.99
CA VAL A 33 -1.87 -4.68 4.41
C VAL A 33 -3.27 -4.11 4.56
N PHE A 34 -3.53 -3.56 5.74
CA PHE A 34 -4.78 -2.92 6.11
C PHE A 34 -4.56 -1.45 6.43
N LEU A 35 -5.59 -0.67 6.10
CA LEU A 35 -5.77 0.73 6.49
C LEU A 35 -6.86 0.80 7.56
N GLU A 36 -6.59 1.45 8.69
CA GLU A 36 -7.62 1.76 9.68
C GLU A 36 -8.39 3.00 9.23
N LEU A 37 -9.71 2.88 9.17
CA LEU A 37 -10.60 3.99 8.89
C LEU A 37 -11.00 4.58 10.24
N ASP A 38 -10.74 5.84 10.52
CA ASP A 38 -11.31 6.48 11.70
C ASP A 38 -12.84 6.46 11.61
N THR A 39 -13.54 5.93 12.63
CA THR A 39 -14.88 6.50 12.86
C THR A 39 -14.62 7.85 13.48
N LEU A 40 -15.23 8.86 12.87
CA LEU A 40 -15.77 10.03 13.58
C LEU A 40 -15.92 9.75 15.08
N GLN A 41 -15.08 10.40 15.88
CA GLN A 41 -15.15 10.44 17.33
C GLN A 41 -16.42 11.20 17.75
N ASN A 42 -17.60 10.58 17.67
CA ASN A 42 -18.77 10.96 18.47
C ASN A 42 -19.89 9.89 18.44
N PRO A 43 -19.92 8.93 19.38
CA PRO A 43 -21.02 7.97 19.47
C PRO A 43 -21.98 8.36 20.61
N LYS A 44 -23.15 8.92 20.29
CA LYS A 44 -24.24 9.12 21.26
C LYS A 44 -25.12 7.88 21.50
N THR A 45 -24.79 6.69 20.96
CA THR A 45 -25.67 5.52 21.11
C THR A 45 -24.96 4.16 21.14
N LYS A 46 -25.34 3.33 22.11
CA LYS A 46 -24.86 1.95 22.36
C LYS A 46 -25.09 0.96 21.20
N LYS A 47 -25.86 1.32 20.17
CA LYS A 47 -26.14 0.45 19.00
C LYS A 47 -24.94 0.30 18.05
N LYS A 48 -23.91 1.16 18.16
CA LYS A 48 -22.75 1.22 17.26
C LYS A 48 -21.50 0.45 17.70
N GLU A 49 -21.43 -0.12 18.91
CA GLU A 49 -20.28 -0.95 19.31
C GLU A 49 -20.10 -2.20 18.42
N ARG A 50 -21.19 -2.76 17.88
CA ARG A 50 -21.13 -3.85 16.90
C ARG A 50 -20.71 -3.37 15.50
N GLU A 51 -21.00 -2.13 15.12
CA GLU A 51 -20.49 -1.50 13.88
C GLU A 51 -19.02 -1.05 14.01
N GLN A 52 -18.57 -0.77 15.24
CA GLN A 52 -17.19 -0.40 15.57
C GLN A 52 -16.19 -1.53 15.30
N LYS A 53 -16.65 -2.78 15.20
CA LYS A 53 -15.85 -3.97 14.83
C LYS A 53 -15.44 -4.03 13.36
N ARG A 54 -15.89 -3.12 12.49
CA ARG A 54 -15.49 -3.06 11.07
C ARG A 54 -14.85 -1.72 10.72
N LYS A 55 -13.52 -1.61 10.85
CA LYS A 55 -12.78 -0.41 10.39
C LYS A 55 -11.40 -0.67 9.79
N GLN A 56 -11.17 -1.85 9.26
CA GLN A 56 -9.93 -2.16 8.56
C GLN A 56 -10.27 -2.44 7.11
N ARG A 57 -9.68 -1.68 6.19
CA ARG A 57 -9.79 -1.91 4.75
C ARG A 57 -8.50 -2.56 4.28
N LYS A 58 -8.59 -3.76 3.70
CA LYS A 58 -7.47 -4.35 2.96
C LYS A 58 -7.16 -3.45 1.77
N ILE A 59 -5.91 -3.00 1.65
CA ILE A 59 -5.48 -2.11 0.57
C ILE A 59 -4.42 -2.74 -0.33
N ALA A 60 -3.60 -3.65 0.20
CA ALA A 60 -2.50 -4.26 -0.53
C ALA A 60 -2.06 -5.58 0.12
N HIS A 61 -1.06 -6.22 -0.48
CA HIS A 61 -0.31 -7.33 0.06
C HIS A 61 1.17 -7.07 -0.14
N TYR A 62 1.96 -7.18 0.91
CA TYR A 62 3.41 -7.08 0.90
C TYR A 62 4.00 -8.47 1.00
N ASP A 63 4.75 -8.88 -0.02
CA ASP A 63 5.51 -10.11 -0.02
C ASP A 63 6.89 -9.85 0.59
N PHE A 64 7.14 -10.46 1.75
CA PHE A 64 8.38 -10.30 2.49
C PHE A 64 9.60 -10.93 1.80
N TYR A 65 9.39 -11.91 0.90
CA TYR A 65 10.46 -12.59 0.18
C TYR A 65 10.87 -11.80 -1.06
N THR A 66 9.90 -11.42 -1.88
CA THR A 66 10.16 -10.69 -3.12
C THR A 66 10.19 -9.17 -2.93
N LYS A 67 10.04 -8.71 -1.68
CA LYS A 67 10.04 -7.28 -1.31
C LYS A 67 9.06 -6.46 -2.13
N THR A 68 7.93 -7.07 -2.48
CA THR A 68 6.95 -6.53 -3.43
C THR A 68 5.69 -6.08 -2.72
N LEU A 69 5.25 -4.84 -2.94
CA LEU A 69 3.93 -4.38 -2.51
C LEU A 69 2.95 -4.43 -3.69
N ARG A 70 2.00 -5.37 -3.64
CA ARG A 70 0.98 -5.59 -4.66
C ARG A 70 -0.38 -5.06 -4.22
N LYS A 71 -1.09 -4.34 -5.09
CA LYS A 71 -2.51 -3.99 -4.91
C LYS A 71 -3.37 -4.43 -6.10
N GLN A 72 -4.66 -4.60 -5.86
CA GLN A 72 -5.66 -4.80 -6.91
C GLN A 72 -6.38 -3.47 -7.14
N GLU A 73 -6.33 -2.95 -8.36
CA GLU A 73 -7.12 -1.79 -8.75
C GLU A 73 -8.43 -2.26 -9.38
N LYS A 74 -9.57 -1.85 -8.79
CA LYS A 74 -10.91 -2.24 -9.25
C LYS A 74 -11.54 -1.11 -10.06
N GLY A 75 -11.35 -1.15 -11.38
CA GLY A 75 -12.19 -0.43 -12.34
C GLY A 75 -12.24 1.10 -12.22
N PHE A 76 -13.05 1.71 -13.08
CA PHE A 76 -13.14 3.14 -13.39
C PHE A 76 -13.55 4.03 -12.18
N HIS A 77 -12.61 4.40 -11.31
CA HIS A 77 -12.79 5.57 -10.43
C HIS A 77 -12.46 6.85 -11.23
N GLY A 78 -13.30 7.89 -11.14
CA GLY A 78 -13.18 9.11 -11.96
C GLY A 78 -11.85 9.89 -11.86
N LEU A 79 -11.01 9.57 -10.87
CA LEU A 79 -9.62 10.04 -10.78
C LEU A 79 -8.70 9.34 -11.79
N PHE A 80 -8.90 8.04 -11.99
CA PHE A 80 -8.16 7.23 -12.96
C PHE A 80 -8.41 7.67 -14.41
N GLN A 81 -9.63 8.13 -14.72
CA GLN A 81 -9.97 8.72 -16.03
C GLN A 81 -9.14 9.97 -16.36
N LYS A 82 -8.70 10.72 -15.35
CA LYS A 82 -8.00 12.00 -15.54
C LYS A 82 -6.50 11.90 -15.36
N SER A 83 -6.02 10.95 -14.54
CA SER A 83 -4.59 10.85 -14.21
C SER A 83 -3.83 9.76 -14.97
N VAL A 84 -4.51 8.75 -15.55
CA VAL A 84 -3.87 7.60 -16.25
C VAL A 84 -2.66 7.08 -15.45
N ALA A 85 -2.84 6.92 -14.13
CA ALA A 85 -1.75 6.70 -13.18
C ALA A 85 -2.21 5.81 -12.02
N PHE A 86 -1.29 4.99 -11.51
CA PHE A 86 -1.52 4.17 -10.33
C PHE A 86 -1.02 4.89 -9.06
N GLY A 87 -1.90 5.01 -8.06
CA GLY A 87 -1.57 5.65 -6.78
C GLY A 87 -1.31 4.67 -5.64
N PHE A 88 -0.24 4.87 -4.89
CA PHE A 88 0.04 4.15 -3.64
C PHE A 88 0.11 5.09 -2.44
N PRO A 89 -0.14 4.58 -1.22
CA PRO A 89 -0.03 5.37 0.00
C PRO A 89 1.43 5.75 0.23
N TRP A 90 1.72 7.06 0.25
CA TRP A 90 3.07 7.58 0.30
C TRP A 90 3.82 7.12 1.55
N HIS A 91 3.20 7.32 2.72
CA HIS A 91 3.85 7.00 4.00
C HIS A 91 4.09 5.51 4.18
N LEU A 92 3.19 4.65 3.67
CA LEU A 92 3.39 3.21 3.63
C LEU A 92 4.57 2.82 2.76
N CYS A 93 4.61 3.29 1.50
CA CYS A 93 5.71 2.98 0.60
C CYS A 93 7.04 3.47 1.17
N LYS A 94 7.07 4.71 1.68
CA LYS A 94 8.26 5.29 2.29
C LYS A 94 8.75 4.44 3.46
N PHE A 95 7.85 4.07 4.39
CA PHE A 95 8.19 3.21 5.53
C PHE A 95 8.77 1.87 5.07
N LEU A 96 8.08 1.18 4.17
CA LEU A 96 8.52 -0.13 3.67
C LEU A 96 9.87 -0.04 2.93
N HIS A 97 10.14 1.05 2.24
CA HIS A 97 11.39 1.25 1.50
C HIS A 97 12.56 1.61 2.43
N SER A 98 12.36 2.49 3.41
CA SER A 98 13.43 2.96 4.28
C SER A 98 13.75 2.02 5.44
N GLU A 99 12.80 1.19 5.86
CA GLU A 99 12.99 0.30 7.01
C GLU A 99 13.75 -0.96 6.60
N PRO A 100 14.97 -1.23 7.15
CA PRO A 100 15.83 -2.33 6.71
C PRO A 100 15.19 -3.73 6.84
N GLY A 101 14.22 -3.89 7.74
CA GLY A 101 13.49 -5.16 7.90
C GLY A 101 12.49 -5.46 6.79
N TYR A 102 12.08 -4.44 6.04
CA TYR A 102 11.18 -4.57 4.89
C TYR A 102 12.00 -4.44 3.61
N GLY A 103 12.51 -3.25 3.29
CA GLY A 103 13.29 -2.99 2.09
C GLY A 103 12.46 -3.18 0.81
N LEU A 104 11.38 -2.43 0.64
CA LEU A 104 10.54 -2.43 -0.57
C LEU A 104 11.39 -2.21 -1.84
N GLU A 105 11.33 -3.17 -2.75
CA GLU A 105 12.08 -3.14 -4.02
C GLU A 105 11.15 -2.88 -5.22
N THR A 106 9.95 -3.46 -5.21
CA THR A 106 9.03 -3.33 -6.34
C THR A 106 7.58 -3.10 -5.91
N LEU A 107 6.85 -2.45 -6.80
CA LEU A 107 5.43 -2.19 -6.67
C LEU A 107 4.70 -2.90 -7.81
N GLU A 108 3.56 -3.50 -7.47
CA GLU A 108 2.73 -4.19 -8.46
C GLU A 108 1.27 -3.77 -8.37
N VAL A 109 0.66 -3.61 -9.54
CA VAL A 109 -0.77 -3.33 -9.66
C VAL A 109 -1.40 -4.35 -10.58
N VAL A 110 -2.39 -5.07 -10.06
CA VAL A 110 -3.27 -5.88 -10.90
C VAL A 110 -4.43 -5.00 -11.36
N TYR A 111 -4.52 -4.79 -12.67
CA TYR A 111 -5.55 -3.95 -13.29
C TYR A 111 -6.00 -4.57 -14.62
N GLN A 112 -7.32 -4.71 -14.78
CA GLN A 112 -7.94 -5.30 -15.99
C GLN A 112 -7.33 -6.67 -16.40
N GLY A 113 -7.02 -7.52 -15.40
CA GLY A 113 -6.44 -8.84 -15.64
C GLY A 113 -4.97 -8.84 -16.03
N LYS A 114 -4.33 -7.67 -16.14
CA LYS A 114 -2.89 -7.51 -16.36
C LYS A 114 -2.18 -7.12 -15.07
N THR A 115 -0.91 -7.49 -14.96
CA THR A 115 -0.05 -7.04 -13.86
C THR A 115 0.91 -5.99 -14.38
N TYR A 116 0.98 -4.87 -13.68
CA TYR A 116 1.90 -3.77 -13.94
C TYR A 116 2.94 -3.75 -12.83
N ARG A 117 4.22 -3.68 -13.16
CA ARG A 117 5.34 -3.66 -12.21
C ARG A 117 6.21 -2.43 -12.43
N VAL A 118 6.76 -1.90 -11.34
CA VAL A 118 7.83 -0.89 -11.36
C VAL A 118 8.73 -1.10 -10.16
N ASP A 119 10.00 -0.73 -10.28
CA ASP A 119 10.90 -0.64 -9.13
C ASP A 119 10.53 0.55 -8.24
N ALA A 120 10.84 0.43 -6.95
CA ALA A 120 10.49 1.42 -5.95
C ALA A 120 11.19 2.76 -6.21
N GLU A 121 12.45 2.75 -6.67
CA GLU A 121 13.22 3.98 -6.91
C GLU A 121 12.58 4.83 -8.01
N THR A 122 12.19 4.23 -9.13
CA THR A 122 11.48 4.89 -10.23
C THR A 122 10.16 5.46 -9.73
N PHE A 123 9.41 4.75 -8.90
CA PHE A 123 8.18 5.28 -8.29
C PHE A 123 8.44 6.51 -7.40
N PHE A 124 9.49 6.46 -6.57
CA PHE A 124 9.88 7.58 -5.69
C PHE A 124 10.42 8.78 -6.46
N ARG A 125 11.12 8.56 -7.57
CA ARG A 125 11.73 9.60 -8.40
C ARG A 125 10.72 10.27 -9.31
N GLU A 126 9.91 9.48 -10.02
CA GLU A 126 9.07 9.96 -11.12
C GLU A 126 7.59 10.14 -10.75
N GLY A 127 7.15 9.60 -9.59
CA GLY A 127 5.78 9.78 -9.16
C GLY A 127 5.45 11.25 -8.80
N PHE A 128 4.17 11.58 -8.72
CA PHE A 128 3.68 12.91 -8.37
C PHE A 128 2.56 12.83 -7.32
N PHE A 129 2.29 13.94 -6.63
CA PHE A 129 1.20 14.03 -5.66
C PHE A 129 0.01 14.77 -6.24
N LEU A 130 -1.18 14.23 -6.01
CA LEU A 130 -2.43 14.96 -6.20
C LEU A 130 -2.84 15.55 -4.86
N HIS A 131 -2.92 16.88 -4.78
CA HIS A 131 -3.30 17.58 -3.56
C HIS A 131 -4.82 17.55 -3.39
N PHE A 132 -5.32 16.78 -2.41
CA PHE A 132 -6.70 16.86 -1.95
C PHE A 132 -6.73 17.60 -0.61
N LYS A 133 -7.57 18.64 -0.49
CA LYS A 133 -7.63 19.54 0.69
C LYS A 133 -8.17 18.89 1.99
N ALA A 134 -8.36 17.58 2.04
CA ALA A 134 -9.05 16.92 3.14
C ALA A 134 -8.06 16.24 4.12
N LYS A 135 -8.09 16.67 5.38
CA LYS A 135 -7.35 16.04 6.49
C LYS A 135 -7.86 14.61 6.74
N GLY A 136 -6.95 13.70 7.10
CA GLY A 136 -7.26 12.29 7.39
C GLY A 136 -7.49 11.41 6.16
N ILE A 137 -7.26 11.94 4.94
CA ILE A 137 -7.20 11.15 3.72
C ILE A 137 -5.74 10.75 3.49
N GLU A 138 -5.52 9.47 3.26
CA GLU A 138 -4.25 8.88 2.83
C GLU A 138 -3.58 9.69 1.72
N LEU A 139 -2.42 10.29 2.01
CA LEU A 139 -1.58 10.94 1.01
C LEU A 139 -1.10 9.91 0.00
N ARG A 140 -1.41 10.13 -1.28
CA ARG A 140 -1.08 9.19 -2.35
C ARG A 140 -0.09 9.81 -3.33
N ARG A 141 0.96 9.05 -3.63
CA ARG A 141 1.84 9.31 -4.77
C ARG A 141 1.38 8.46 -5.95
N PHE A 142 1.30 9.08 -7.12
CA PHE A 142 0.82 8.49 -8.36
C PHE A 142 1.97 8.38 -9.37
N LEU A 143 1.98 7.33 -10.17
CA LEU A 143 2.89 7.18 -11.30
C LEU A 143 2.09 6.80 -12.55
N GLU A 144 2.35 7.50 -13.66
CA GLU A 144 1.69 7.27 -14.94
C GLU A 144 1.84 5.83 -15.41
N ILE A 145 0.78 5.23 -15.97
CA ILE A 145 0.75 3.81 -16.37
C ILE A 145 1.84 3.49 -17.41
N THR A 146 2.21 4.44 -18.26
CA THR A 146 3.27 4.32 -19.28
C THR A 146 4.65 4.03 -18.70
N LYS A 147 4.86 4.30 -17.42
CA LYS A 147 6.10 4.05 -16.68
C LYS A 147 6.17 2.67 -16.06
N TRP A 148 5.10 1.88 -16.15
CA TRP A 148 5.03 0.53 -15.59
C TRP A 148 5.26 -0.51 -16.68
N GLU A 149 6.07 -1.51 -16.36
CA GLU A 149 6.24 -2.69 -17.18
C GLU A 149 5.01 -3.60 -17.05
N THR A 150 4.50 -4.13 -18.16
CA THR A 150 3.41 -5.13 -18.13
C THR A 150 4.00 -6.52 -18.12
N ILE A 151 3.61 -7.34 -17.16
CA ILE A 151 4.08 -8.73 -16.97
C ILE A 151 2.93 -9.74 -16.93
#